data_AF-A0A382KGC9-F1
#
_entry.id   AF-A0A382KGC9-F1
#
_cell.length_a   1.000
_cell.length_b   1.000
_cell.length_c   1.000
_cell.angle_alpha   90.00
_cell.angle_beta   90.00
_cell.angle_gamma   90.00
#
_symmetry.space_group_name_H-M   'P 1'
#
loop_
_entity.id
_entity.type
_entity.pdbx_description
1 polymer ?
#
loop_
_entity_poly.entity_id
_entity_poly.type
_entity_poly.pdbx_seq_one_letter_code
_entity_poly.pdbx_strand_id
1 'polypeptide(L)'
;MDKEKPGIFPFTRGIYKEMYKKRLWTMRQYAGFTSAVESNERFKYLLKNGMTGLSVAFDLPTQIGYDSDDPMAEGEVGKVGVPISSIHDMETLFHQ
;
A
#
# COMPACT_ATOMS: atom_id res chain seq x y z
N MET A 1 32.16 -29.02 1.28
CA MET A 1 31.19 -28.22 0.49
C MET A 1 31.18 -26.81 1.05
N ASP A 2 31.48 -25.82 0.22
CA ASP A 2 31.26 -24.42 0.58
C ASP A 2 29.78 -24.21 0.89
N LYS A 3 29.48 -23.75 2.11
CA LYS A 3 28.11 -23.44 2.48
C LYS A 3 27.70 -22.14 1.80
N GLU A 4 26.56 -22.16 1.13
CA GLU A 4 25.94 -20.96 0.56
C GLU A 4 25.84 -19.84 1.62
N LYS A 5 26.08 -18.61 1.18
CA LYS A 5 26.09 -17.40 2.00
C LYS A 5 24.98 -16.44 1.54
N PRO A 6 24.28 -15.75 2.46
CA PRO A 6 23.30 -14.73 2.10
C PRO A 6 23.98 -13.56 1.37
N GLY A 7 23.26 -12.91 0.44
CA GLY A 7 23.76 -11.81 -0.37
C GLY A 7 24.74 -12.22 -1.48
N ILE A 8 24.85 -13.51 -1.79
CA ILE A 8 25.64 -14.07 -2.90
C ILE A 8 24.75 -15.02 -3.69
N PHE A 9 24.81 -14.98 -5.02
CA PHE A 9 24.09 -15.90 -5.91
C PHE A 9 24.32 -17.36 -5.47
N PRO A 10 23.30 -18.23 -5.41
CA PRO A 10 21.94 -18.06 -5.94
C PRO A 10 20.94 -17.37 -5.00
N PHE A 11 21.39 -16.76 -3.91
CA PHE A 11 20.57 -16.03 -2.94
C PHE A 11 19.52 -16.88 -2.20
N THR A 12 19.62 -18.21 -2.24
CA THR A 12 18.75 -19.14 -1.49
C THR A 12 18.60 -18.75 -0.02
N ARG A 13 19.65 -18.16 0.56
CA ARG A 13 19.71 -17.77 1.98
C ARG A 13 19.34 -16.31 2.26
N GLY A 14 18.86 -15.58 1.26
CA GLY A 14 18.49 -14.17 1.34
C GLY A 14 19.33 -13.27 0.43
N ILE A 15 18.71 -12.18 -0.02
CA ILE A 15 19.28 -11.24 -1.00
C ILE A 15 20.29 -10.25 -0.41
N TYR A 16 20.30 -10.06 0.92
CA TYR A 16 21.22 -9.15 1.61
C TYR A 16 22.16 -9.93 2.53
N LYS A 17 23.43 -9.51 2.66
CA LYS A 17 24.44 -10.19 3.49
C LYS A 17 24.04 -10.31 4.97
N GLU A 18 23.43 -9.26 5.51
CA GLU A 18 23.10 -9.16 6.95
C GLU A 18 21.60 -9.32 7.23
N MET A 19 20.75 -9.33 6.18
CA MET A 19 19.29 -9.43 6.26
C MET A 19 18.72 -8.63 7.45
N TYR A 20 17.92 -9.30 8.28
CA TYR A 20 17.22 -8.74 9.42
C TYR A 20 18.13 -8.45 10.63
N LYS A 21 19.41 -8.82 10.60
CA LYS A 21 20.38 -8.35 11.61
C LYS A 21 20.69 -6.86 11.45
N LYS A 22 20.64 -6.35 10.22
CA LYS A 22 20.88 -4.94 9.90
C LYS A 22 19.59 -4.12 9.82
N ARG A 23 18.57 -4.67 9.15
CA ARG A 23 17.30 -3.98 8.93
C ARG A 23 16.16 -4.98 8.85
N LEU A 24 15.16 -4.82 9.71
CA LEU A 24 13.94 -5.63 9.66
C LEU A 24 13.20 -5.45 8.32
N TRP A 25 12.29 -6.36 8.01
CA TRP A 25 11.37 -6.16 6.89
C TRP A 25 10.48 -4.93 7.13
N THR A 26 9.97 -4.35 6.05
CA THR A 26 9.01 -3.25 6.16
C THR A 26 7.67 -3.80 6.65
N MET A 27 7.19 -3.27 7.77
CA MET A 27 5.82 -3.53 8.22
C MET A 27 4.90 -2.68 7.35
N ARG A 28 4.11 -3.34 6.50
CA ARG A 28 3.28 -2.69 5.46
C ARG A 28 1.91 -3.33 5.44
N GLN A 29 0.94 -2.76 6.16
CA GLN A 29 -0.46 -3.16 6.01
C GLN A 29 -1.04 -2.63 4.70
N TYR A 30 -1.83 -3.47 4.04
CA TYR A 30 -2.69 -3.09 2.93
C TYR A 30 -3.96 -2.45 3.48
N ALA A 31 -4.23 -1.21 3.12
CA ALA A 31 -5.34 -0.42 3.65
C ALA A 31 -5.88 0.56 2.62
N GLY A 32 -7.20 0.71 2.60
CA GLY A 32 -7.94 1.67 1.81
C GLY A 32 -9.40 1.58 2.25
N PHE A 33 -10.03 2.72 2.43
CA PHE A 33 -11.37 2.84 3.01
C PHE A 33 -12.14 3.88 2.21
N THR A 34 -13.43 3.61 2.00
CA THR A 34 -14.56 4.49 1.63
C THR A 34 -14.26 5.86 0.99
N SER A 35 -13.40 6.69 1.57
CA SER A 35 -12.94 7.97 1.02
C SER A 35 -11.43 8.20 1.16
N ALA A 36 -10.88 9.13 0.37
CA ALA A 36 -9.47 9.54 0.45
C ALA A 36 -9.09 10.11 1.82
N VAL A 37 -10.00 10.88 2.44
CA VAL A 37 -9.81 11.47 3.78
C VAL A 37 -9.72 10.38 4.85
N GLU A 38 -10.66 9.44 4.88
CA GLU A 38 -10.65 8.35 5.87
C GLU A 38 -9.45 7.42 5.68
N SER A 39 -9.05 7.19 4.43
CA SER A 39 -7.82 6.45 4.11
C SER A 39 -6.57 7.17 4.61
N ASN A 40 -6.47 8.50 4.45
CA ASN A 40 -5.36 9.30 4.99
C ASN A 40 -5.29 9.20 6.52
N GLU A 41 -6.42 9.37 7.22
CA GLU A 41 -6.49 9.24 8.68
C GLU A 41 -6.08 7.84 9.14
N ARG A 42 -6.48 6.80 8.41
CA ARG A 42 -6.03 5.43 8.66
C ARG A 42 -4.52 5.29 8.48
N PHE A 43 -3.95 5.85 7.42
CA PHE A 43 -2.50 5.80 7.18
C PHE A 43 -1.73 6.48 8.32
N LYS A 44 -2.15 7.67 8.75
CA LYS A 44 -1.58 8.38 9.90
C LYS A 44 -1.67 7.54 11.17
N TYR A 45 -2.83 6.93 11.43
CA TYR A 45 -3.00 6.02 12.56
C TYR A 45 -2.01 4.85 12.51
N LEU A 46 -1.89 4.17 11.37
CA LEU A 46 -1.00 3.01 11.24
C LEU A 46 0.47 3.39 11.38
N LEU A 47 0.89 4.51 10.78
CA LEU A 47 2.26 5.04 10.91
C LEU A 47 2.57 5.38 12.37
N LYS A 48 1.65 6.05 13.07
CA LYS A 48 1.78 6.36 14.51
C LYS A 48 1.92 5.09 15.37
N ASN A 49 1.35 3.96 14.93
CA ASN A 49 1.40 2.68 15.63
C ASN A 49 2.52 1.74 15.12
N GLY A 50 3.54 2.27 14.44
CA GLY A 50 4.76 1.52 14.12
C GLY A 50 4.78 0.84 12.75
N MET A 51 3.80 1.10 11.90
CA MET A 51 3.91 0.76 10.48
C MET A 51 5.04 1.57 9.83
N THR A 52 5.82 0.94 8.94
CA THR A 52 7.03 1.54 8.34
C THR A 52 6.95 1.68 6.83
N GLY A 53 5.81 1.36 6.20
CA GLY A 53 5.53 1.69 4.81
C GLY A 53 4.05 1.56 4.50
N LEU A 54 3.53 2.41 3.62
CA LEU A 54 2.11 2.46 3.21
C LEU A 54 1.79 1.51 2.05
N SER A 55 0.58 0.96 2.01
CA SER A 55 0.09 0.18 0.86
C SER A 55 -1.39 0.46 0.68
N VAL A 56 -1.73 1.05 -0.47
CA VAL A 56 -3.06 1.61 -0.75
C VAL A 56 -3.93 0.56 -1.43
N ALA A 57 -5.13 0.32 -0.90
CA ALA A 57 -6.16 -0.47 -1.54
C ALA A 57 -7.15 0.44 -2.27
N PHE A 58 -7.25 0.31 -3.59
CA PHE A 58 -8.20 1.07 -4.41
C PHE A 58 -9.55 0.36 -4.50
N ASP A 59 -10.62 1.10 -4.74
CA ASP A 59 -11.92 0.51 -5.04
C ASP A 59 -11.96 -0.14 -6.44
N LEU A 60 -13.04 -0.86 -6.74
CA LEU A 60 -13.16 -1.58 -8.01
C LEU A 60 -13.16 -0.63 -9.24
N PRO A 61 -13.94 0.48 -9.26
CA PRO A 61 -13.91 1.44 -10.37
C PRO A 61 -12.50 1.96 -10.69
N THR A 62 -11.75 2.37 -9.67
CA THR A 62 -10.36 2.84 -9.84
C THR A 62 -9.47 1.73 -10.41
N GLN A 63 -9.65 0.48 -9.98
CA GLN A 63 -8.85 -0.66 -10.46
C GLN A 63 -9.11 -0.99 -11.94
N ILE A 64 -10.35 -0.81 -12.41
CA ILE A 64 -10.76 -1.17 -13.77
C ILE A 64 -10.85 0.02 -14.72
N GLY A 65 -10.57 1.24 -14.24
CA GLY A 65 -10.40 2.45 -15.05
C GLY A 65 -11.67 3.26 -15.29
N TYR A 66 -12.62 3.24 -14.35
CA TYR A 66 -13.79 4.13 -14.37
C TYR A 66 -13.66 5.25 -13.34
N ASP A 67 -14.10 6.44 -13.73
CA ASP A 67 -14.32 7.55 -12.80
C ASP A 67 -15.55 7.26 -11.92
N SER A 68 -15.61 7.90 -10.76
CA SER A 68 -16.64 7.63 -9.74
C SER A 68 -18.07 8.00 -10.19
N ASP A 69 -18.20 8.85 -11.22
CA ASP A 69 -19.48 9.25 -11.81
C ASP A 69 -19.87 8.44 -13.06
N ASP A 70 -19.04 7.48 -13.47
CA ASP A 70 -19.38 6.56 -14.56
C ASP A 70 -20.58 5.67 -14.14
N PRO A 71 -21.61 5.49 -14.98
CA PRO A 71 -22.73 4.60 -14.69
C PRO A 71 -22.31 3.16 -14.33
N MET A 72 -21.17 2.68 -14.83
CA MET A 72 -20.61 1.36 -14.51
C MET A 72 -19.99 1.29 -13.12
N ALA A 73 -19.69 2.42 -12.49
CA ALA A 73 -19.12 2.49 -11.14
C ALA A 73 -20.18 2.49 -10.04
N GLU A 74 -21.46 2.67 -10.39
CA GLU A 74 -22.56 2.79 -9.43
C GLU A 74 -22.60 1.60 -8.45
N GLY A 75 -22.57 1.90 -7.15
CA GLY A 75 -22.61 0.90 -6.08
C GLY A 75 -21.27 0.24 -5.72
N GLU A 76 -20.19 0.54 -6.45
CA GLU A 76 -18.85 0.00 -6.18
C GLU A 76 -17.84 1.06 -5.72
N VAL A 77 -18.16 2.35 -5.90
CA VAL A 77 -17.35 3.49 -5.43
C VAL A 77 -17.11 3.40 -3.92
N GLY A 78 -15.84 3.36 -3.53
CA GLY A 78 -15.40 3.33 -2.12
C GLY A 78 -15.70 2.04 -1.35
N LYS A 79 -16.32 1.03 -1.96
CA LYS A 79 -16.83 -0.15 -1.24
C LYS A 79 -15.74 -1.08 -0.72
N VAL A 80 -14.67 -1.24 -1.50
CA VAL A 80 -13.56 -2.18 -1.21
C VAL A 80 -12.20 -1.50 -1.10
N GLY A 81 -12.17 -0.17 -1.16
CA GLY A 81 -10.94 0.61 -1.13
C GLY A 81 -11.22 2.09 -1.31
N VAL A 82 -10.16 2.87 -1.48
CA VAL A 82 -10.26 4.31 -1.73
C VAL A 82 -10.65 4.58 -3.19
N PRO A 83 -11.67 5.42 -3.46
CA PRO A 83 -11.96 5.91 -4.80
C PRO A 83 -10.95 6.99 -5.19
N ILE A 84 -10.37 6.90 -6.39
CA ILE A 84 -9.47 7.91 -6.96
C ILE A 84 -9.89 8.16 -8.41
N SER A 85 -10.40 9.35 -8.71
CA SER A 85 -10.79 9.75 -10.07
C SER A 85 -9.97 10.94 -10.57
N SER A 86 -9.22 11.61 -9.69
CA SER A 86 -8.42 12.77 -10.04
C SER A 86 -7.15 12.89 -9.20
N ILE A 87 -6.28 13.83 -9.59
CA ILE A 87 -5.11 14.20 -8.78
C ILE A 87 -5.52 14.75 -7.40
N HIS A 88 -6.68 15.40 -7.29
CA HIS A 88 -7.14 15.99 -6.04
C HIS A 88 -7.44 14.94 -4.97
N ASP A 89 -7.91 13.76 -5.38
CA ASP A 89 -8.13 12.64 -4.46
C ASP A 89 -6.80 12.10 -3.93
N MET A 90 -5.78 12.04 -4.78
CA MET A 90 -4.42 11.63 -4.38
C MET A 90 -3.74 12.66 -3.47
N GLU A 91 -3.93 13.96 -3.74
CA GLU A 91 -3.49 15.03 -2.85
C GLU A 91 -4.14 14.91 -1.48
N THR A 92 -5.45 14.64 -1.44
CA THR A 92 -6.21 14.40 -0.21
C THR A 92 -5.71 13.15 0.52
N LEU A 93 -5.49 12.05 -0.20
CA LEU A 93 -5.03 10.78 0.34
C LEU A 93 -3.67 10.88 1.05
N PHE A 94 -2.79 11.77 0.58
CA PHE A 94 -1.45 11.98 1.13
C PHE A 94 -1.26 13.35 1.80
N HIS A 95 -2.35 14.07 2.07
CA HIS A 95 -2.30 15.34 2.77
C HIS A 95 -1.68 15.14 4.18
N GLN A 96 -0.76 16.03 4.56
CA GLN A 96 -0.06 15.99 5.84
C GLN A 96 -0.90 16.60 6.95
#